data_AF-A0A951HCZ6-F1
#
_entry.id   AF-A0A951HCZ6-F1
#
_cell.length_a   1.000
_cell.length_b   1.000
_cell.length_c   1.000
_cell.angle_alpha   90.00
_cell.angle_beta   90.00
_cell.angle_gamma   90.00
#
_symmetry.space_group_name_H-M   'P 1'
#
loop_
_entity.id
_entity.type
_entity.pdbx_description
1 polymer ?
#
loop_
_entity_poly.entity_id
_entity_poly.type
_entity_poly.pdbx_seq_one_letter_code
_entity_poly.pdbx_strand_id
1 'polypeptide(L)'
;MTTCVCQKALQHSFATVSDAVYAAGEQDVIIANSELLARSDEKWIFLYRCRTCGTLWAEACYSSGHMDFYYLFPVPPTDDPVRWLHEEARELPA
;
A
#
# COMPACT_ATOMS: atom_id res chain seq x y z
N MET A 1 9.53 22.68 -5.83
CA MET A 1 9.36 21.31 -5.29
C MET A 1 8.22 20.67 -6.05
N THR A 2 8.53 19.77 -6.97
CA THR A 2 7.53 19.01 -7.74
C THR A 2 6.84 18.03 -6.81
N THR A 3 5.52 18.18 -6.62
CA THR A 3 4.72 17.23 -5.84
C THR A 3 4.75 15.87 -6.53
N CYS A 4 5.30 14.85 -5.87
CA CYS A 4 5.28 13.50 -6.39
C CYS A 4 3.83 12.99 -6.48
N VAL A 5 3.48 12.28 -7.55
CA VAL A 5 2.13 11.71 -7.75
C VAL A 5 1.70 10.85 -6.54
N CYS A 6 2.63 10.08 -5.96
CA CYS A 6 2.35 9.26 -4.78
C CYS A 6 1.93 10.11 -3.57
N GLN A 7 2.48 11.31 -3.39
CA GLN A 7 2.10 12.16 -2.26
C GLN A 7 0.70 12.76 -2.41
N LYS A 8 0.13 12.81 -3.63
CA LYS A 8 -1.25 13.25 -3.87
C LYS A 8 -2.28 12.17 -3.58
N ALA A 9 -1.89 10.90 -3.61
CA ALA A 9 -2.80 9.76 -3.47
C ALA A 9 -3.27 9.49 -2.03
N LEU A 10 -2.97 10.38 -1.08
CA LEU A 10 -3.32 10.18 0.33
C LEU A 10 -4.76 10.64 0.61
N GLN A 11 -5.59 9.66 1.00
CA GLN A 11 -6.94 9.75 1.55
C GLN A 11 -8.06 10.11 0.55
N HIS A 12 -8.53 9.10 -0.18
CA HIS A 12 -9.87 9.11 -0.77
C HIS A 12 -10.71 8.00 -0.14
N SER A 13 -11.73 8.37 0.64
CA SER A 13 -12.87 7.48 0.88
C SER A 13 -13.76 7.52 -0.36
N PHE A 14 -13.99 6.39 -1.01
CA PHE A 14 -14.76 6.35 -2.26
C PHE A 14 -16.26 6.44 -1.94
N ALA A 15 -16.89 7.52 -2.38
CA ALA A 15 -18.34 7.71 -2.22
C ALA A 15 -19.12 7.13 -3.41
N THR A 16 -18.46 6.90 -4.55
CA THR A 16 -19.08 6.39 -5.77
C THR A 16 -18.21 5.33 -6.47
N VAL A 17 -18.83 4.55 -7.37
CA VAL A 17 -18.12 3.59 -8.25
C VAL A 17 -17.07 4.28 -9.12
N SER A 18 -17.36 5.49 -9.61
CA SER A 18 -16.42 6.26 -10.43
C SER A 18 -15.16 6.63 -9.63
N ASP A 19 -15.32 6.99 -8.36
CA ASP A 19 -14.18 7.30 -7.47
C ASP A 19 -13.31 6.06 -7.24
N ALA A 20 -13.94 4.89 -7.08
CA ALA A 20 -13.22 3.62 -6.93
C ALA A 20 -12.42 3.26 -8.20
N VAL A 21 -12.98 3.46 -9.40
CA VAL A 21 -12.27 3.21 -10.66
C VAL A 21 -11.10 4.17 -10.84
N TYR A 22 -11.30 5.46 -10.55
CA TYR A 22 -10.22 6.45 -10.60
C TYR A 22 -9.06 6.06 -9.66
N ALA A 23 -9.40 5.64 -8.44
CA ALA A 23 -8.41 5.22 -7.46
C ALA A 23 -7.66 3.95 -7.85
N ALA A 24 -8.31 2.99 -8.49
CA ALA A 24 -7.63 1.83 -9.06
C ALA A 24 -6.57 2.25 -10.10
N GLY A 25 -6.89 3.23 -10.96
CA GLY A 25 -5.91 3.81 -11.89
C GLY A 25 -4.75 4.51 -11.19
N GLU A 26 -4.99 5.20 -10.06
CA GLU A 26 -3.93 5.80 -9.25
C GLU A 26 -3.02 4.73 -8.61
N GLN A 27 -3.55 3.58 -8.19
CA GLN A 27 -2.75 2.47 -7.65
C GLN A 27 -1.74 1.96 -8.68
N ASP A 28 -2.17 1.75 -9.93
CA ASP A 28 -1.30 1.33 -11.03
C ASP A 28 -0.14 2.33 -11.25
N VAL A 29 -0.45 3.63 -11.19
CA VAL A 29 0.54 4.69 -11.33
C VAL A 29 1.55 4.66 -10.17
N ILE A 30 1.10 4.46 -8.94
CA ILE A 30 1.99 4.38 -7.77
C ILE A 30 2.92 3.17 -7.89
N ILE A 31 2.39 1.99 -8.24
CA ILE A 31 3.18 0.76 -8.39
C ILE A 31 4.20 0.92 -9.52
N ALA A 32 3.79 1.45 -10.68
CA ALA A 32 4.68 1.67 -11.82
C ALA A 32 5.85 2.62 -11.51
N ASN A 33 5.66 3.57 -10.60
CA ASN A 33 6.69 4.53 -10.16
C ASN A 33 7.49 4.07 -8.93
N SER A 34 7.27 2.84 -8.47
CA SER A 34 7.90 2.30 -7.28
C SER A 34 8.83 1.13 -7.60
N GLU A 35 9.72 0.83 -6.66
CA GLU A 35 10.45 -0.43 -6.60
C GLU A 35 9.80 -1.34 -5.55
N LEU A 36 9.70 -2.64 -5.84
CA LEU A 36 9.27 -3.64 -4.87
C LEU A 36 10.44 -3.92 -3.93
N LEU A 37 10.26 -3.68 -2.62
CA LEU A 37 11.26 -3.93 -1.60
C LEU A 37 11.17 -5.33 -1.01
N ALA A 38 9.95 -5.80 -0.74
CA ALA A 38 9.72 -7.07 -0.08
C ALA A 38 8.30 -7.60 -0.32
N ARG A 39 8.10 -8.88 -0.08
CA ARG A 39 6.81 -9.57 -0.13
C ARG A 39 6.71 -10.53 1.05
N SER A 40 5.56 -10.58 1.71
CA SER A 40 5.22 -11.59 2.71
C SER A 40 4.16 -12.52 2.14
N ASP A 41 4.54 -13.79 1.92
CA ASP A 41 3.59 -14.84 1.52
C ASP A 41 2.64 -15.25 2.65
N GLU A 42 3.03 -15.01 3.90
CA GLU A 42 2.17 -15.27 5.06
C GLU A 42 1.07 -14.22 5.19
N LYS A 43 1.44 -12.94 5.05
CA LYS A 43 0.48 -11.82 5.18
C LYS A 43 -0.19 -11.42 3.87
N TRP A 44 0.26 -11.97 2.73
CA TRP A 44 -0.21 -11.62 1.38
C TRP A 44 -0.07 -10.12 1.11
N ILE A 45 1.09 -9.56 1.49
CA ILE A 45 1.41 -8.14 1.36
C ILE A 45 2.69 -7.93 0.53
N PHE A 46 2.65 -6.97 -0.38
CA PHE A 46 3.79 -6.45 -1.12
C PHE A 46 4.15 -5.06 -0.60
N LEU A 47 5.45 -4.81 -0.40
CA LEU A 47 5.97 -3.52 0.07
C LEU A 47 6.73 -2.84 -1.05
N TYR A 48 6.34 -1.61 -1.36
CA TYR A 48 6.91 -0.79 -2.42
C TYR A 48 7.53 0.49 -1.85
N ARG A 49 8.56 1.00 -2.54
CA ARG A 49 9.15 2.33 -2.31
C ARG A 49 9.06 3.17 -3.58
N CYS A 50 8.47 4.35 -3.49
CA CYS A 50 8.47 5.31 -4.59
C CYS A 50 9.91 5.72 -4.93
N ARG A 51 10.31 5.57 -6.19
CA ARG A 51 11.67 5.90 -6.65
C ARG A 51 11.96 7.41 -6.62
N THR A 52 10.91 8.23 -6.61
CA THR A 52 11.02 9.70 -6.68
C THR A 52 11.07 10.36 -5.31
N CYS A 53 10.16 9.99 -4.40
CA CYS A 53 10.03 10.64 -3.09
C CYS A 53 10.36 9.73 -1.90
N GLY A 54 10.66 8.45 -2.14
CA GLY A 54 10.97 7.48 -1.07
C GLY A 54 9.79 7.05 -0.21
N THR A 55 8.57 7.55 -0.47
CA THR A 55 7.36 7.14 0.26
C THR A 55 7.13 5.64 0.10
N LEU A 56 6.78 5.00 1.21
CA LEU A 56 6.52 3.56 1.29
C LEU A 56 5.02 3.26 1.13
N TRP A 57 4.72 2.22 0.38
CA TRP A 57 3.36 1.74 0.11
C TRP A 57 3.28 0.24 0.36
N ALA A 58 2.16 -0.20 0.93
CA ALA A 58 1.85 -1.61 1.09
C ALA A 58 0.61 -1.92 0.25
N GLU A 59 0.70 -2.98 -0.56
CA GLU A 59 -0.42 -3.58 -1.24
C GLU A 59 -0.79 -4.86 -0.50
N ALA A 60 -2.02 -4.93 0.01
CA ALA A 60 -2.56 -6.13 0.63
C ALA A 60 -3.66 -6.73 -0.25
N CYS A 61 -3.68 -8.06 -0.33
CA CYS A 61 -4.77 -8.80 -0.95
C CYS A 61 -5.68 -9.37 0.13
N TYR A 62 -6.98 -9.10 0.01
CA TYR A 62 -8.02 -9.81 0.76
C TYR A 62 -8.82 -10.68 -0.22
N SER A 63 -8.73 -12.00 -0.05
CA SER A 63 -9.53 -12.95 -0.84
C SER A 63 -10.80 -13.35 -0.09
N SER A 64 -11.93 -13.32 -0.79
CA SER A 64 -13.20 -13.89 -0.31
C SER A 64 -13.44 -15.32 -0.81
N GLY A 65 -12.51 -15.89 -1.60
CA GLY A 65 -12.68 -17.16 -2.32
C GLY A 65 -13.52 -17.07 -3.60
N HIS A 66 -14.33 -16.01 -3.75
CA HIS A 66 -15.06 -15.69 -4.98
C HIS A 66 -14.46 -14.52 -5.76
N MET A 67 -13.74 -13.65 -5.06
CA MET A 67 -13.09 -12.46 -5.61
C MET A 67 -11.92 -12.05 -4.70
N ASP A 68 -10.87 -11.57 -5.33
CA ASP A 68 -9.69 -11.00 -4.68
C ASP A 68 -9.76 -9.47 -4.74
N PHE A 69 -9.53 -8.83 -3.62
CA PHE A 69 -9.49 -7.38 -3.50
C PHE A 69 -8.07 -6.93 -3.14
N TYR A 70 -7.50 -6.07 -3.97
CA TYR A 70 -6.19 -5.48 -3.73
C TYR A 70 -6.37 -4.05 -3.23
N TYR A 71 -5.70 -3.73 -2.12
CA TYR A 71 -5.74 -2.41 -1.51
C TYR A 71 -4.32 -1.91 -1.32
N LEU A 72 -4.03 -0.74 -1.90
CA LEU A 72 -2.78 -0.03 -1.72
C LEU A 72 -2.95 1.08 -0.68
N PHE A 73 -2.09 1.11 0.33
CA PHE A 73 -2.13 2.11 1.39
C PHE A 73 -0.71 2.56 1.79
N PRO A 74 -0.55 3.81 2.28
CA PRO A 74 0.75 4.29 2.70
C PRO A 74 1.23 3.53 3.95
N VAL A 75 2.50 3.14 3.96
CA VAL A 75 3.13 2.62 5.18
C VAL A 75 3.56 3.82 6.04
N PRO A 76 3.23 3.85 7.34
CA PRO A 76 3.71 4.88 8.24
C PRO A 76 5.25 4.99 8.20
N PRO A 77 5.83 6.18 8.44
CA PRO A 77 7.28 6.33 8.51
C PRO A 77 7.91 5.34 9.51
N THR A 78 8.90 4.57 9.05
CA THR A 78 9.62 3.56 9.84
C THR A 78 11.03 3.41 9.29
N ASP A 79 11.98 3.09 10.18
CA ASP A 79 13.38 2.83 9.82
C ASP A 79 13.60 1.41 9.27
N ASP A 80 12.67 0.49 9.56
CA ASP A 80 12.70 -0.90 9.10
C ASP A 80 11.31 -1.35 8.61
N PRO A 81 10.98 -1.07 7.34
CA PRO A 81 9.68 -1.41 6.79
C PRO A 81 9.54 -2.91 6.45
N VAL A 82 10.65 -3.63 6.33
CA VAL A 82 10.62 -5.08 6.07
C VAL A 82 10.25 -5.83 7.34
N ARG A 83 10.74 -5.40 8.51
CA ARG A 83 10.32 -5.93 9.80
C ARG A 83 8.81 -5.86 10.02
N TRP A 84 8.15 -4.79 9.57
CA TRP A 84 6.70 -4.66 9.64
C TRP A 84 5.96 -5.83 8.93
N LEU A 85 6.52 -6.37 7.84
CA LEU A 85 5.99 -7.54 7.15
C LEU A 85 6.18 -8.86 7.93
N HIS A 86 7.21 -8.93 8.77
CA HIS A 86 7.60 -10.14 9.50
C HIS A 86 7.14 -10.16 10.97
N GLU A 87 6.55 -9.08 11.49
CA GLU A 87 6.29 -9.01 12.94
C GLU A 87 5.19 -9.96 13.45
N GLU A 88 5.58 -10.74 14.47
CA GLU A 88 4.76 -11.36 15.51
C GLU A 88 4.05 -10.27 16.33
N ALA A 89 2.71 -10.28 16.34
CA ALA A 89 1.92 -9.38 17.17
C ALA A 89 2.10 -9.73 18.67
N ARG A 90 2.23 -8.72 19.54
CA ARG A 90 2.07 -8.88 20.99
C ARG A 90 0.86 -8.12 21.50
N GLU A 91 0.15 -8.75 22.43
CA GLU A 91 -1.11 -8.27 23.00
C GLU A 91 -0.98 -6.86 23.60
N LEU A 92 -2.05 -6.07 23.41
CA LEU A 92 -2.29 -4.90 24.23
C LEU A 92 -2.91 -5.36 25.56
N PRO A 93 -2.39 -4.94 26.73
CA PRO A 93 -3.11 -5.12 27.97
C PRO A 93 -4.36 -4.21 27.99
N ALA A 94 -5.40 -4.69 28.69
CA ALA A 94 -6.77 -4.18 28.71
C ALA A 94 -6.92 -2.68 29.05
#